data_AF-A0A165Z7D1-F1
#
_entry.id   AF-A0A165Z7D1-F1
#
_cell.length_a   1.000
_cell.length_b   1.000
_cell.length_c   1.000
_cell.angle_alpha   90.00
_cell.angle_beta   90.00
_cell.angle_gamma   90.00
#
_symmetry.space_group_name_H-M   'P 1'
#
loop_
_entity.id
_entity.type
_entity.pdbx_description
1 polymer ?
#
loop_
_entity_poly.entity_id
_entity_poly.type
_entity_poly.pdbx_seq_one_letter_code
_entity_poly.pdbx_strand_id
1 'polypeptide(L)'
;MAENGMQTFEQQAEEANLLIDVRNGCFIFIGACTVVVLAMTANFLTLQPTALSRDFLIFSVIVCSVTIICLISLLARSQPRIDVLVLFLLCVGWVALGSWTTDIIAHIQCVSLSGQRIQTKTGSMSSEVWCREMKTILAFSWTTFAILTIKLVLIVILVIRAVSQGREGIWGGSMTEVPWFNQFGNGGPGMGMGTGMGQGNQFGQYGYSNLGPYAQQSNYAPSTGRPAMSQYAVSDRYTQQPYPTRQAGTYQSGPNQYTVNQAPGHAIVISGNGSAGGMPNITQQPGMMRA
;
A
#
# COMPACT_ATOMS: atom_id res chain seq x y z
N MET A 1 -45.08 10.18 -16.29
CA MET A 1 -43.68 9.85 -16.65
C MET A 1 -42.65 10.78 -16.02
N ALA A 2 -42.96 12.05 -15.73
CA ALA A 2 -42.01 12.96 -15.04
C ALA A 2 -41.78 12.59 -13.55
N GLU A 3 -42.76 12.01 -12.86
CA GLU A 3 -42.64 11.62 -11.43
C GLU A 3 -41.57 10.55 -11.17
N ASN A 4 -41.45 9.54 -12.06
CA ASN A 4 -40.48 8.46 -11.89
C ASN A 4 -39.03 8.94 -12.06
N GLY A 5 -38.81 10.08 -12.71
CA GLY A 5 -37.49 10.67 -12.88
C GLY A 5 -37.00 11.40 -11.63
N MET A 6 -37.90 11.91 -10.79
CA MET A 6 -37.51 12.69 -9.60
C MET A 6 -36.95 11.78 -8.49
N GLN A 7 -37.54 10.59 -8.30
CA GLN A 7 -37.09 9.63 -7.28
C GLN A 7 -35.69 9.09 -7.54
N THR A 8 -35.29 8.95 -8.81
CA THR A 8 -33.95 8.45 -9.17
C THR A 8 -32.83 9.46 -8.87
N PHE A 9 -33.10 10.76 -8.93
CA PHE A 9 -32.08 11.78 -8.64
C PHE A 9 -31.77 11.87 -7.14
N GLU A 10 -32.79 11.77 -6.28
CA GLU A 10 -32.62 11.82 -4.83
C GLU A 10 -31.79 10.63 -4.33
N GLN A 11 -32.10 9.43 -4.82
CA GLN A 11 -31.35 8.22 -4.50
C GLN A 11 -29.87 8.30 -4.95
N GLN A 12 -29.59 8.90 -6.11
CA GLN A 12 -28.21 9.08 -6.59
C GLN A 12 -27.40 10.08 -5.76
N ALA A 13 -28.04 11.12 -5.22
CA ALA A 13 -27.37 12.09 -4.36
C ALA A 13 -26.97 11.47 -3.01
N GLU A 14 -27.83 10.62 -2.45
CA GLU A 14 -27.56 9.90 -1.21
C GLU A 14 -26.36 8.94 -1.35
N GLU A 15 -26.29 8.18 -2.45
CA GLU A 15 -25.17 7.27 -2.73
C GLU A 15 -23.83 8.01 -2.89
N ALA A 16 -23.84 9.20 -3.49
CA ALA A 16 -22.64 10.01 -3.65
C ALA A 16 -22.10 10.51 -2.30
N ASN A 17 -22.97 10.96 -1.41
CA ASN A 17 -22.60 11.38 -0.06
C ASN A 17 -22.03 10.21 0.76
N LEU A 18 -22.64 9.02 0.64
CA LEU A 18 -22.15 7.82 1.31
C LEU A 18 -20.71 7.47 0.92
N LEU A 19 -20.35 7.56 -0.36
CA LEU A 19 -18.97 7.29 -0.79
C LEU A 19 -17.96 8.29 -0.21
N ILE A 20 -18.33 9.56 -0.16
CA ILE A 20 -17.48 10.62 0.41
C ILE A 20 -17.27 10.36 1.90
N ASP A 21 -18.34 10.01 2.61
CA ASP A 21 -18.29 9.72 4.05
C ASP A 21 -17.48 8.46 4.34
N VAL A 22 -17.68 7.38 3.59
CA VAL A 22 -16.91 6.14 3.71
C VAL A 22 -15.42 6.39 3.40
N ARG A 23 -15.13 7.16 2.35
CA ARG A 23 -13.75 7.54 2.00
C ARG A 23 -13.09 8.31 3.14
N ASN A 24 -13.77 9.32 3.67
CA ASN A 24 -13.25 10.16 4.75
C ASN A 24 -13.09 9.37 6.05
N GLY A 25 -14.07 8.53 6.39
CA GLY A 25 -14.02 7.62 7.53
C GLY A 25 -12.83 6.67 7.46
N CYS A 26 -12.58 6.06 6.30
CA CYS A 26 -11.41 5.21 6.08
C CYS A 26 -10.09 5.98 6.28
N PHE A 27 -9.99 7.22 5.78
CA PHE A 27 -8.78 8.04 5.96
C PHE A 27 -8.55 8.44 7.43
N ILE A 28 -9.61 8.83 8.13
CA ILE A 28 -9.55 9.17 9.57
C ILE A 28 -9.13 7.94 10.37
N PHE A 29 -9.71 6.77 10.08
CA PHE A 29 -9.36 5.52 10.76
C PHE A 29 -7.89 5.13 10.56
N ILE A 30 -7.41 5.13 9.31
CA ILE A 30 -5.98 4.86 9.01
C ILE A 30 -5.08 5.88 9.71
N GLY A 31 -5.46 7.16 9.69
CA GLY A 31 -4.75 8.23 10.39
C GLY A 31 -4.65 7.98 11.89
N ALA A 32 -5.75 7.59 12.54
CA ALA A 32 -5.79 7.26 13.96
C ALA A 32 -4.88 6.06 14.29
N CYS A 33 -4.95 4.96 13.52
CA CYS A 33 -4.06 3.82 13.69
C CYS A 33 -2.59 4.22 13.53
N THR A 34 -2.28 5.07 12.55
CA THR A 34 -0.92 5.56 12.29
C THR A 34 -0.40 6.41 13.46
N VAL A 35 -1.22 7.30 14.01
CA VAL A 35 -0.85 8.13 15.17
C VAL A 35 -0.61 7.28 16.41
N VAL A 36 -1.40 6.22 16.64
CA VAL A 36 -1.17 5.28 17.75
C VAL A 36 0.19 4.58 17.61
N VAL A 37 0.51 4.06 16.42
CA VAL A 37 1.81 3.41 16.17
C VAL A 37 2.96 4.41 16.29
N LEU A 38 2.79 5.65 15.81
CA LEU A 38 3.78 6.71 15.96
C LEU A 38 4.00 7.08 17.43
N ALA A 39 2.95 7.16 18.24
CA ALA A 39 3.05 7.45 19.67
C ALA A 39 3.78 6.33 20.44
N MET A 40 3.45 5.07 20.14
CA MET A 40 4.12 3.91 20.74
C MET A 40 5.61 3.88 20.37
N THR A 41 5.95 4.10 19.10
CA THR A 41 7.34 4.08 18.63
C THR A 41 8.15 5.25 19.17
N ALA A 42 7.55 6.44 19.29
CA ALA A 42 8.17 7.58 19.97
C ALA A 42 8.46 7.29 21.44
N ASN A 43 7.53 6.63 22.15
CA ASN A 43 7.77 6.18 23.53
C ASN A 43 8.91 5.17 23.63
N PHE A 44 9.04 4.25 22.67
CA PHE A 44 10.18 3.32 22.66
C PHE A 44 11.52 3.98 22.38
N LEU A 45 11.55 4.98 21.51
CA LEU A 45 12.76 5.73 21.21
C LEU A 45 13.31 6.47 22.45
N THR A 46 12.45 6.91 23.37
CA THR A 46 12.90 7.54 24.61
C THR A 46 13.42 6.52 25.63
N LEU A 47 12.86 5.31 25.66
CA LEU A 47 13.18 4.28 26.66
C LEU A 47 14.39 3.40 26.28
N GLN A 48 14.55 3.00 25.02
CA GLN A 48 15.49 1.93 24.64
C GLN A 48 16.30 2.20 23.37
N PRO A 49 17.63 2.27 23.47
CA PRO A 49 18.53 2.15 22.34
C PRO A 49 19.46 0.96 22.57
N THR A 50 18.90 -0.24 22.64
CA THR A 50 19.65 -1.41 22.22
C THR A 50 19.90 -1.28 20.72
N ALA A 51 21.13 -1.54 20.27
CA ALA A 51 21.53 -1.30 18.87
C ALA A 51 20.61 -1.99 17.84
N LEU A 52 20.11 -3.19 18.17
CA LEU A 52 19.26 -3.99 17.28
C LEU A 52 17.85 -3.38 17.05
N SER A 53 17.25 -2.78 18.08
CA SER A 53 15.88 -2.23 17.98
C SER A 53 15.85 -0.82 17.39
N ARG A 54 16.99 -0.12 17.35
CA ARG A 54 17.07 1.26 16.89
C ARG A 54 16.70 1.40 15.41
N ASP A 55 17.18 0.51 14.55
CA ASP A 55 16.95 0.59 13.11
C ASP A 55 15.47 0.36 12.76
N PHE A 56 14.84 -0.61 13.44
CA PHE A 56 13.41 -0.86 13.33
C PHE A 56 12.57 0.36 13.75
N LEU A 57 12.89 0.98 14.89
CA LEU A 57 12.14 2.14 15.37
C LEU A 57 12.26 3.34 14.44
N ILE A 58 13.46 3.60 13.89
CA ILE A 58 13.68 4.66 12.90
C ILE A 58 12.85 4.39 11.64
N PHE A 59 12.88 3.17 11.12
CA PHE A 59 12.07 2.78 9.96
C PHE A 59 10.58 2.98 10.24
N SER A 60 10.09 2.55 11.40
CA SER A 60 8.68 2.70 11.78
C SER A 60 8.23 4.16 11.84
N VAL A 61 9.05 5.06 12.40
CA VAL A 61 8.73 6.50 12.44
C VAL A 61 8.67 7.08 11.03
N ILE A 62 9.59 6.68 10.14
CA ILE A 62 9.58 7.12 8.73
C ILE A 62 8.28 6.66 8.04
N VAL A 63 7.92 5.38 8.16
CA VAL A 63 6.69 4.84 7.56
C VAL A 63 5.45 5.56 8.07
N CYS A 64 5.35 5.80 9.38
CA CYS A 64 4.22 6.54 9.97
C CYS A 64 4.17 8.00 9.48
N SER A 65 5.32 8.68 9.40
CA SER A 65 5.40 10.08 8.97
C SER A 65 5.02 10.24 7.50
N VAL A 66 5.57 9.38 6.63
CA VAL A 66 5.21 9.34 5.20
C VAL A 66 3.73 9.04 5.03
N THR A 67 3.18 8.10 5.81
CA THR A 67 1.74 7.80 5.80
C THR A 67 0.91 9.04 6.10
N ILE A 68 1.20 9.78 7.18
CA ILE A 68 0.47 11.00 7.55
C ILE A 68 0.53 12.05 6.43
N ILE A 69 1.71 12.33 5.88
CA ILE A 69 1.89 13.32 4.81
C ILE A 69 1.12 12.91 3.55
N CYS A 70 1.18 11.62 3.18
CA CYS A 70 0.43 11.08 2.06
C CYS A 70 -1.08 11.17 2.29
N LEU A 71 -1.58 10.86 3.49
CA LEU A 71 -3.00 10.99 3.81
C LEU A 71 -3.49 12.43 3.66
N ILE A 72 -2.74 13.41 4.17
CA ILE A 72 -3.08 14.83 4.02
C ILE A 72 -3.10 15.23 2.55
N SER A 73 -2.12 14.75 1.77
CA SER A 73 -2.02 15.04 0.33
C SER A 73 -3.20 14.45 -0.46
N LEU A 74 -3.59 13.21 -0.15
CA LEU A 74 -4.75 12.53 -0.77
C LEU A 74 -6.09 13.16 -0.37
N LEU A 75 -6.17 13.75 0.83
CA LEU A 75 -7.34 14.54 1.25
C LEU A 75 -7.41 15.89 0.50
N ALA A 76 -6.26 16.53 0.24
CA ALA A 76 -6.20 17.83 -0.43
C ALA A 76 -6.51 17.73 -1.94
N ARG A 77 -5.92 16.76 -2.64
CA ARG A 77 -6.19 16.49 -4.06
C ARG A 77 -6.07 15.00 -4.36
N SER A 78 -7.19 14.34 -4.59
CA SER A 78 -7.24 12.94 -5.03
C SER A 78 -7.26 12.84 -6.55
N GLN A 79 -6.16 12.38 -7.14
CA GLN A 79 -6.06 12.03 -8.55
C GLN A 79 -5.85 10.51 -8.66
N PRO A 80 -6.68 9.75 -9.41
CA PRO A 80 -6.61 8.29 -9.43
C PRO A 80 -5.20 7.73 -9.70
N ARG A 81 -4.43 8.38 -10.59
CA ARG A 81 -3.06 7.99 -10.91
C ARG A 81 -2.11 8.12 -9.71
N ILE A 82 -2.17 9.24 -9.00
CA ILE A 82 -1.32 9.50 -7.85
C ILE A 82 -1.78 8.65 -6.68
N ASP A 83 -3.10 8.54 -6.47
CA ASP A 83 -3.71 7.76 -5.41
C ASP A 83 -3.28 6.29 -5.46
N VAL A 84 -3.32 5.65 -6.64
CA VAL A 84 -2.88 4.25 -6.81
C VAL A 84 -1.40 4.09 -6.48
N LEU A 85 -0.54 4.99 -6.97
CA LEU A 85 0.90 4.93 -6.72
C LEU A 85 1.23 5.14 -5.23
N VAL A 86 0.61 6.13 -4.60
CA VAL A 86 0.81 6.43 -3.17
C VAL A 86 0.28 5.30 -2.30
N LEU A 87 -0.94 4.80 -2.56
CA LEU A 87 -1.52 3.68 -1.81
C LEU A 87 -0.67 2.42 -1.95
N PHE A 88 -0.12 2.14 -3.13
CA PHE A 88 0.79 1.02 -3.34
C PHE A 88 2.07 1.16 -2.50
N LEU A 89 2.72 2.32 -2.51
CA LEU A 89 3.92 2.56 -1.68
C LEU A 89 3.62 2.46 -0.19
N LEU A 90 2.47 2.97 0.26
CA LEU A 90 2.03 2.82 1.63
C LEU A 90 1.78 1.35 1.98
N CYS A 91 1.13 0.58 1.10
CA CYS A 91 0.95 -0.86 1.32
C CYS A 91 2.29 -1.56 1.53
N VAL A 92 3.28 -1.32 0.67
CA VAL A 92 4.63 -1.92 0.80
C VAL A 92 5.29 -1.52 2.12
N GLY A 93 5.21 -0.24 2.51
CA GLY A 93 5.75 0.24 3.78
C GLY A 93 5.12 -0.44 5.00
N TRP A 94 3.79 -0.58 5.02
CA TRP A 94 3.07 -1.22 6.11
C TRP A 94 3.28 -2.74 6.17
N VAL A 95 3.38 -3.43 5.03
CA VAL A 95 3.76 -4.86 4.98
C VAL A 95 5.17 -5.05 5.50
N ALA A 96 6.13 -4.23 5.05
CA ALA A 96 7.52 -4.31 5.49
C ALA A 96 7.63 -4.09 7.01
N LEU A 97 6.88 -3.13 7.56
CA LEU A 97 6.81 -2.90 8.99
C LEU A 97 6.23 -4.11 9.73
N GLY A 98 5.13 -4.68 9.24
CA GLY A 98 4.53 -5.90 9.78
C GLY A 98 5.49 -7.09 9.76
N SER A 99 6.16 -7.35 8.63
CA SER A 99 7.09 -8.47 8.48
C SER A 99 8.33 -8.32 9.36
N TRP A 100 8.91 -7.11 9.47
CA TRP A 100 10.05 -6.90 10.36
C TRP A 100 9.64 -7.07 11.83
N THR A 101 8.43 -6.60 12.18
CA THR A 101 7.90 -6.81 13.53
C THR A 101 7.75 -8.31 13.86
N THR A 102 7.29 -9.13 12.90
CA THR A 102 7.21 -10.59 13.10
C THR A 102 8.56 -11.25 13.28
N ASP A 103 9.59 -10.78 12.59
CA ASP A 103 10.96 -11.30 12.68
C ASP A 103 11.56 -11.04 14.07
N ILE A 104 11.32 -9.84 14.63
CA ILE A 104 11.84 -9.46 15.95
C ILE A 104 11.17 -10.25 17.09
N ILE A 105 9.84 -10.39 17.07
CA ILE A 105 9.09 -10.98 18.20
C ILE A 105 9.12 -12.51 18.17
N ALA A 106 9.33 -13.10 16.99
CA ALA A 106 9.10 -14.51 16.73
C ALA A 106 7.70 -14.99 17.20
N HIS A 107 7.46 -16.30 17.16
CA HIS A 107 6.20 -16.93 17.57
C HIS A 107 6.16 -17.25 19.08
N ILE A 108 6.81 -16.42 19.90
CA ILE A 108 6.91 -16.62 21.34
C ILE A 108 5.71 -15.99 22.05
N GLN A 109 5.21 -16.66 23.09
CA GLN A 109 4.14 -16.14 23.93
C GLN A 109 4.72 -15.15 24.94
N CYS A 110 4.15 -13.95 25.06
CA CYS A 110 4.72 -12.93 25.96
C CYS A 110 4.72 -13.36 27.43
N VAL A 111 3.81 -14.27 27.81
CA VAL A 111 3.71 -14.81 29.18
C VAL A 111 4.92 -15.67 29.55
N SER A 112 5.57 -16.34 28.58
CA SER A 112 6.75 -17.15 28.87
C SER A 112 8.01 -16.32 29.17
N LEU A 113 7.94 -15.00 28.99
CA LEU A 113 9.01 -14.06 29.34
C LEU A 113 8.79 -13.43 30.73
N SER A 114 7.80 -13.91 31.50
CA SER A 114 7.56 -13.40 32.85
C SER A 114 8.82 -13.55 33.72
N GLY A 115 9.16 -12.49 34.45
CA GLY A 115 10.37 -12.43 35.29
C GLY A 115 11.66 -12.01 34.58
N GLN A 116 11.70 -12.01 33.23
CA GLN A 116 12.86 -11.51 32.49
C GLN A 116 12.77 -9.99 32.29
N ARG A 117 13.89 -9.28 32.52
CA ARG A 117 13.98 -7.82 32.35
C ARG A 117 15.05 -7.45 31.33
N ILE A 118 14.77 -6.41 30.55
CA ILE A 118 15.68 -5.83 29.57
C ILE A 118 16.23 -4.54 30.16
N GLN A 119 17.55 -4.35 30.09
CA GLN A 119 18.20 -3.12 30.53
C GLN A 119 17.83 -1.99 29.57
N THR A 120 17.37 -0.86 30.11
CA THR A 120 17.03 0.37 29.38
C THR A 120 18.02 1.47 29.76
N LYS A 121 18.00 2.61 29.06
CA LYS A 121 18.84 3.76 29.43
C LYS A 121 18.56 4.29 30.83
N THR A 122 17.31 4.17 31.28
CA THR A 122 16.79 4.76 32.50
C THR A 122 16.52 3.73 33.61
N GLY A 123 16.84 2.45 33.39
CA GLY A 123 16.60 1.39 34.36
C GLY A 123 16.44 0.03 33.71
N SER A 124 15.43 -0.74 34.14
CA SER A 124 15.08 -2.02 33.52
C SER A 124 13.58 -2.08 33.25
N MET A 125 13.18 -2.61 32.11
CA MET A 125 11.77 -2.85 31.77
C MET A 125 11.47 -4.34 31.71
N SER A 126 10.23 -4.73 32.01
CA SER A 126 9.80 -6.12 31.85
C SER A 126 9.77 -6.48 30.37
N SER A 127 10.41 -7.57 30.01
CA SER A 127 10.41 -8.10 28.63
C SER A 127 9.01 -8.55 28.18
N GLU A 128 8.15 -8.94 29.13
CA GLU A 128 6.75 -9.26 28.87
C GLU A 128 5.96 -8.04 28.36
N VAL A 129 6.14 -6.89 29.01
CA VAL A 129 5.45 -5.64 28.62
C VAL A 129 5.89 -5.22 27.22
N TRP A 130 7.21 -5.25 26.98
CA TRP A 130 7.79 -4.99 25.66
C TRP A 130 7.20 -5.89 24.56
N CYS A 131 7.10 -7.20 24.83
CA CYS A 131 6.52 -8.16 23.88
C CYS A 131 5.05 -7.85 23.58
N ARG A 132 4.25 -7.47 24.59
CA ARG A 132 2.83 -7.13 24.39
C ARG A 132 2.68 -5.89 23.52
N GLU A 133 3.46 -4.85 23.78
CA GLU A 133 3.40 -3.60 23.03
C GLU A 133 3.87 -3.78 21.57
N MET A 134 4.92 -4.57 21.35
CA MET A 134 5.38 -4.91 20.00
C MET A 134 4.33 -5.71 19.21
N LYS A 135 3.57 -6.61 19.86
CA LYS A 135 2.43 -7.30 19.24
C LYS A 135 1.30 -6.35 18.88
N THR A 136 1.11 -5.27 19.63
CA THR A 136 0.14 -4.23 19.29
C THR A 136 0.54 -3.51 18.00
N ILE A 137 1.82 -3.14 17.84
CA ILE A 137 2.35 -2.57 16.59
C ILE A 137 2.15 -3.54 15.42
N LEU A 138 2.38 -4.84 15.64
CA LEU A 138 2.12 -5.87 14.64
C LEU A 138 0.65 -5.89 14.20
N ALA A 139 -0.29 -5.90 15.15
CA ALA A 139 -1.71 -5.94 14.84
C ALA A 139 -2.16 -4.69 14.05
N PHE A 140 -1.74 -3.50 14.46
CA PHE A 140 -2.09 -2.26 13.78
C PHE A 140 -1.46 -2.16 12.39
N SER A 141 -0.25 -2.68 12.19
CA SER A 141 0.40 -2.67 10.87
C SER A 141 -0.31 -3.58 9.87
N TRP A 142 -0.67 -4.81 10.26
CA TRP A 142 -1.46 -5.71 9.41
C TRP A 142 -2.86 -5.16 9.12
N THR A 143 -3.52 -4.57 10.12
CA THR A 143 -4.84 -3.96 9.95
C THR A 143 -4.78 -2.79 8.96
N THR A 144 -3.80 -1.90 9.11
CA THR A 144 -3.61 -0.76 8.21
C THR A 144 -3.29 -1.22 6.80
N PHE A 145 -2.42 -2.22 6.66
CA PHE A 145 -2.13 -2.84 5.36
C PHE A 145 -3.38 -3.42 4.69
N ALA A 146 -4.20 -4.18 5.41
CA ALA A 146 -5.41 -4.79 4.86
C ALA A 146 -6.38 -3.72 4.32
N ILE A 147 -6.62 -2.65 5.09
CA ILE A 147 -7.51 -1.56 4.69
C ILE A 147 -6.95 -0.80 3.48
N LEU A 148 -5.65 -0.49 3.47
CA LEU A 148 -5.00 0.16 2.33
C LEU A 148 -5.09 -0.71 1.06
N THR A 149 -4.93 -2.03 1.20
CA THR A 149 -5.03 -2.98 0.09
C THR A 149 -6.45 -3.04 -0.47
N ILE A 150 -7.46 -3.14 0.40
CA ILE A 150 -8.87 -3.11 -0.03
C ILE A 150 -9.15 -1.82 -0.79
N LYS A 151 -8.69 -0.67 -0.27
CA LYS A 151 -8.86 0.62 -0.93
C LYS A 151 -8.15 0.69 -2.29
N LEU A 152 -6.93 0.19 -2.38
CA LEU A 152 -6.17 0.11 -3.64
C LEU A 152 -6.95 -0.70 -4.68
N VAL A 153 -7.44 -1.89 -4.31
CA VAL A 153 -8.22 -2.75 -5.19
C VAL A 153 -9.52 -2.08 -5.64
N LEU A 154 -10.26 -1.44 -4.73
CA LEU A 154 -11.50 -0.74 -5.06
C LEU A 154 -11.26 0.40 -6.07
N ILE A 155 -10.22 1.21 -5.89
CA ILE A 155 -9.89 2.29 -6.83
C ILE A 155 -9.55 1.71 -8.20
N VAL A 156 -8.75 0.64 -8.28
CA VAL A 156 -8.41 0.00 -9.55
C VAL A 156 -9.67 -0.52 -10.26
N ILE A 157 -10.57 -1.19 -9.55
CA ILE A 157 -11.84 -1.68 -10.12
C ILE A 157 -12.69 -0.52 -10.66
N LEU A 158 -12.81 0.57 -9.90
CA LEU A 158 -13.58 1.75 -10.31
C LEU A 158 -13.00 2.42 -11.56
N VAL A 159 -11.67 2.52 -11.63
CA VAL A 159 -11.01 3.09 -12.81
C VAL A 159 -11.19 2.19 -14.04
N ILE A 160 -11.03 0.87 -13.91
CA ILE A 160 -11.27 -0.08 -15.02
C ILE A 160 -12.70 0.04 -15.53
N ARG A 161 -13.68 0.12 -14.62
CA ARG A 161 -15.09 0.34 -14.99
C ARG A 161 -15.30 1.65 -15.74
N ALA A 162 -14.71 2.76 -15.27
CA ALA A 162 -14.83 4.05 -15.95
C ALA A 162 -14.18 4.05 -17.34
N VAL A 163 -13.03 3.38 -17.52
CA VAL A 163 -12.37 3.24 -18.82
C VAL A 163 -13.24 2.39 -19.77
N SER A 164 -13.87 1.32 -19.27
CA SER A 164 -14.76 0.48 -20.07
C SER A 164 -15.98 1.22 -20.63
N GLN A 165 -16.35 2.37 -20.04
CA GLN A 165 -17.41 3.25 -20.51
C GLN A 165 -16.94 4.29 -21.55
N GLY A 166 -15.70 4.18 -22.04
CA GLY A 166 -15.17 5.04 -23.11
C GLY A 166 -14.67 6.41 -22.64
N ARG A 167 -14.45 6.61 -21.33
CA ARG A 167 -13.90 7.88 -20.80
C ARG A 167 -12.38 7.90 -20.87
N GLU A 168 -11.87 8.42 -21.97
CA GLU A 168 -10.47 8.77 -22.12
C GLU A 168 -10.13 9.94 -21.16
N GLY A 169 -8.98 9.88 -20.47
CA GLY A 169 -8.55 10.94 -19.56
C GLY A 169 -8.99 10.82 -18.08
N ILE A 170 -9.68 9.73 -17.70
CA ILE A 170 -10.14 9.54 -16.31
C ILE A 170 -9.01 9.61 -15.26
N TRP A 171 -7.80 9.24 -15.65
CA TRP A 171 -6.63 9.21 -14.80
C TRP A 171 -6.14 10.59 -14.34
N GLY A 172 -6.47 11.64 -15.09
CA GLY A 172 -6.09 13.02 -14.77
C GLY A 172 -7.16 13.82 -14.05
N GLY A 173 -8.40 13.32 -14.03
CA GLY A 173 -9.53 13.99 -13.40
C GLY A 173 -9.49 13.91 -11.87
N SER A 174 -10.14 14.88 -11.22
CA SER A 174 -10.39 14.81 -9.77
C SER A 174 -11.41 13.70 -9.49
N MET A 175 -11.18 12.87 -8.48
CA MET A 175 -12.15 11.84 -8.07
C MET A 175 -13.54 12.41 -7.73
N THR A 176 -13.63 13.68 -7.34
CA THR A 176 -14.90 14.34 -7.02
C THR A 176 -15.73 14.67 -8.26
N GLU A 177 -15.08 14.83 -9.42
CA GLU A 177 -15.74 15.20 -10.67
C GLU A 177 -16.18 13.99 -11.50
N VAL A 178 -15.72 12.79 -11.13
CA VAL A 178 -16.06 11.56 -11.82
C VAL A 178 -17.41 11.04 -11.32
N PRO A 179 -18.42 10.89 -12.19
CA PRO A 179 -19.71 10.32 -11.80
C PRO A 179 -19.58 8.79 -11.65
N TRP A 180 -19.26 8.28 -10.47
CA TRP A 180 -18.95 6.84 -10.31
C TRP A 180 -20.14 5.89 -10.54
N PHE A 181 -21.39 6.38 -10.47
CA PHE A 181 -22.60 5.55 -10.51
C PHE A 181 -23.65 6.04 -11.51
N ASN A 182 -23.56 5.58 -12.77
CA ASN A 182 -24.63 5.67 -13.77
C ASN A 182 -25.29 7.05 -13.99
N GLN A 183 -24.73 8.13 -13.45
CA GLN A 183 -25.15 9.52 -13.73
C GLN A 183 -24.92 9.87 -15.22
N PHE A 184 -24.25 8.99 -15.96
CA PHE A 184 -24.03 9.09 -17.40
C PHE A 184 -25.30 8.93 -18.25
N GLY A 185 -26.40 8.41 -17.69
CA GLY A 185 -27.61 8.11 -18.47
C GLY A 185 -28.62 9.25 -18.62
N ASN A 186 -28.54 10.31 -17.80
CA ASN A 186 -29.58 11.34 -17.75
C ASN A 186 -29.09 12.76 -18.05
N GLY A 187 -27.81 12.91 -18.41
CA GLY A 187 -27.32 14.14 -19.03
C GLY A 187 -27.94 14.24 -20.41
N GLY A 188 -28.86 15.19 -20.60
CA GLY A 188 -29.58 15.38 -21.86
C GLY A 188 -28.67 15.52 -23.10
N PRO A 189 -29.25 15.48 -24.31
CA PRO A 189 -28.55 15.35 -25.60
C PRO A 189 -27.57 16.48 -26.02
N GLY A 190 -27.06 17.29 -25.09
CA GLY A 190 -26.33 18.54 -25.39
C GLY A 190 -24.92 18.67 -24.83
N MET A 191 -24.49 17.85 -23.87
CA MET A 191 -23.09 17.88 -23.40
C MET A 191 -22.27 16.77 -24.04
N GLY A 192 -22.30 16.75 -25.38
CA GLY A 192 -21.26 16.10 -26.15
C GLY A 192 -19.92 16.67 -25.73
N MET A 193 -19.02 15.78 -25.31
CA MET A 193 -17.59 16.06 -25.25
C MET A 193 -17.18 16.73 -26.56
N GLY A 194 -17.01 18.04 -26.51
CA GLY A 194 -16.17 18.78 -27.42
C GLY A 194 -14.72 18.41 -27.16
N THR A 195 -14.35 17.15 -27.40
CA THR A 195 -13.00 16.77 -27.84
C THR A 195 -12.84 17.20 -29.30
N GLY A 196 -13.06 18.48 -29.55
CA GLY A 196 -12.57 19.18 -30.72
C GLY A 196 -11.19 19.70 -30.40
N MET A 197 -10.18 18.85 -30.50
CA MET A 197 -8.82 19.31 -30.75
C MET A 197 -8.79 19.93 -32.16
N GLY A 198 -9.13 21.22 -32.22
CA GLY A 198 -8.98 22.12 -33.34
C GLY A 198 -8.99 23.53 -32.75
N GLN A 199 -7.84 24.01 -32.29
CA GLN A 199 -6.94 24.86 -33.09
C GLN A 199 -7.58 26.23 -33.38
N GLY A 200 -7.07 27.25 -32.68
CA GLY A 200 -7.12 28.64 -33.16
C GLY A 200 -7.85 29.62 -32.24
N ASN A 201 -7.05 30.40 -31.50
CA ASN A 201 -7.27 31.82 -31.17
C ASN A 201 -8.72 32.32 -31.11
N GLN A 202 -9.24 32.54 -29.90
CA GLN A 202 -10.08 33.72 -29.65
C GLN A 202 -9.75 34.29 -28.28
N PHE A 203 -8.67 35.08 -28.26
CA PHE A 203 -8.62 36.24 -27.37
C PHE A 203 -9.82 37.12 -27.70
N GLY A 204 -10.51 37.56 -26.66
CA GLY A 204 -11.70 38.38 -26.75
C GLY A 204 -11.50 39.60 -27.63
N GLN A 205 -12.25 39.64 -28.72
CA GLN A 205 -12.52 40.86 -29.45
C GLN A 205 -13.94 41.29 -29.07
N TYR A 206 -14.01 42.43 -28.38
CA TYR A 206 -15.24 43.17 -28.11
C TYR A 206 -16.08 43.27 -29.38
N GLY A 207 -17.36 42.90 -29.26
CA GLY A 207 -18.33 42.97 -30.33
C GLY A 207 -18.56 44.40 -30.79
N TYR A 208 -18.18 44.68 -32.04
CA TYR A 208 -18.87 45.66 -32.86
C TYR A 208 -19.69 44.88 -33.89
N SER A 209 -21.01 45.02 -33.77
CA SER A 209 -22.00 44.63 -34.77
C SER A 209 -21.67 45.31 -36.09
N ASN A 210 -21.38 44.55 -37.13
CA ASN A 210 -21.45 45.08 -38.49
C ASN A 210 -22.05 44.05 -39.45
N LEU A 211 -23.11 44.50 -40.12
CA LEU A 211 -23.83 43.78 -41.14
C LEU A 211 -22.92 43.56 -42.35
N GLY A 212 -22.93 42.35 -42.90
CA GLY A 212 -22.38 42.06 -44.22
C GLY A 212 -22.95 40.76 -44.76
N PRO A 213 -23.72 40.77 -45.86
CA PRO A 213 -24.10 39.56 -46.58
C PRO A 213 -22.96 39.15 -47.54
N TYR A 214 -23.14 37.99 -48.16
CA TYR A 214 -22.35 37.36 -49.23
C TYR A 214 -21.46 36.18 -48.81
N ALA A 215 -21.90 35.00 -49.28
CA ALA A 215 -21.09 33.96 -49.90
C ALA A 215 -20.12 33.19 -48.95
N GLN A 216 -19.83 31.91 -49.11
CA GLN A 216 -20.07 30.98 -50.19
C GLN A 216 -19.96 29.56 -49.63
N GLN A 217 -20.77 28.71 -50.22
CA GLN A 217 -20.84 27.27 -50.13
C GLN A 217 -19.49 26.60 -50.44
N SER A 218 -19.06 25.60 -49.65
CA SER A 218 -18.02 24.66 -50.06
C SER A 218 -18.22 23.30 -49.41
N ASN A 219 -18.83 22.42 -50.20
CA ASN A 219 -18.83 20.96 -50.08
C ASN A 219 -17.38 20.43 -50.08
N TYR A 220 -17.01 19.60 -49.10
CA TYR A 220 -16.02 18.54 -49.31
C TYR A 220 -16.45 17.25 -48.62
N ALA A 221 -16.35 16.17 -49.40
CA ALA A 221 -16.88 14.83 -49.20
C ALA A 221 -16.12 14.01 -48.13
N PRO A 222 -16.73 12.91 -47.61
CA PRO A 222 -16.10 12.05 -46.62
C PRO A 222 -15.21 11.00 -47.29
N SER A 223 -13.95 10.87 -46.86
CA SER A 223 -13.09 9.75 -47.24
C SER A 223 -13.22 8.61 -46.23
N THR A 224 -13.84 7.53 -46.70
CA THR A 224 -13.90 6.22 -46.08
C THR A 224 -12.50 5.57 -46.00
N GLY A 225 -12.10 5.10 -44.82
CA GLY A 225 -10.88 4.33 -44.65
C GLY A 225 -10.63 3.92 -43.20
N ARG A 226 -11.29 2.85 -42.74
CA ARG A 226 -10.93 2.17 -41.47
C ARG A 226 -10.05 0.95 -41.81
N PRO A 227 -8.81 0.85 -41.30
CA PRO A 227 -8.09 -0.42 -41.28
C PRO A 227 -8.62 -1.29 -40.13
N ALA A 228 -8.81 -2.58 -40.42
CA ALA A 228 -9.14 -3.61 -39.45
C ALA A 228 -7.99 -3.81 -38.46
N MET A 229 -8.28 -3.69 -37.16
CA MET A 229 -7.31 -3.96 -36.11
C MET A 229 -7.33 -5.46 -35.76
N SER A 230 -6.19 -6.10 -36.04
CA SER A 230 -5.87 -7.51 -35.80
C SER A 230 -6.00 -7.89 -34.32
N GLN A 231 -6.79 -8.93 -34.04
CA GLN A 231 -6.84 -9.62 -32.75
C GLN A 231 -5.46 -10.24 -32.45
N TYR A 232 -4.79 -9.76 -31.41
CA TYR A 232 -3.65 -10.46 -30.83
C TYR A 232 -4.15 -11.46 -29.79
N ALA A 233 -4.06 -12.74 -30.12
CA ALA A 233 -4.26 -13.85 -29.20
C ALA A 233 -3.08 -13.92 -28.22
N VAL A 234 -3.37 -13.79 -26.92
CA VAL A 234 -2.40 -14.01 -25.84
C VAL A 234 -2.29 -15.51 -25.61
N SER A 235 -1.09 -16.05 -25.87
CA SER A 235 -0.71 -17.44 -25.62
C SER A 235 -0.21 -17.59 -24.18
N ASP A 236 -1.01 -18.22 -23.32
CA ASP A 236 -0.59 -18.70 -22.00
C ASP A 236 0.38 -19.89 -22.14
N ARG A 237 1.64 -19.69 -21.76
CA ARG A 237 2.58 -20.77 -21.41
C ARG A 237 3.39 -20.38 -20.18
N TYR A 238 2.88 -20.70 -19.00
CA TYR A 238 3.70 -20.78 -17.78
C TYR A 238 4.24 -22.20 -17.65
N THR A 239 5.49 -22.39 -18.09
CA THR A 239 6.31 -23.54 -17.71
C THR A 239 6.74 -23.38 -16.26
N GLN A 240 6.27 -24.30 -15.40
CA GLN A 240 6.79 -24.47 -14.04
C GLN A 240 8.25 -24.90 -14.10
N GLN A 241 9.15 -24.13 -13.48
CA GLN A 241 10.50 -24.59 -13.16
C GLN A 241 10.52 -25.18 -11.75
N PRO A 242 11.08 -26.40 -11.56
CA PRO A 242 11.30 -26.96 -10.23
C PRO A 242 12.43 -26.21 -9.50
N TYR A 243 12.20 -25.90 -8.23
CA TYR A 243 13.21 -25.33 -7.33
C TYR A 243 14.34 -26.35 -7.08
N PRO A 244 15.62 -25.92 -7.13
CA PRO A 244 16.74 -26.79 -6.80
C PRO A 244 16.82 -27.06 -5.30
N THR A 245 16.82 -28.34 -4.93
CA THR A 245 17.19 -28.85 -3.61
C THR A 245 18.62 -28.43 -3.25
N ARG A 246 18.76 -27.60 -2.21
CA ARG A 246 20.07 -27.29 -1.60
C ARG A 246 20.61 -28.55 -0.91
N GLN A 247 21.68 -29.12 -1.47
CA GLN A 247 22.53 -30.07 -0.75
C GLN A 247 23.26 -29.35 0.39
N ALA A 248 23.30 -30.01 1.55
CA ALA A 248 24.01 -29.54 2.74
C ALA A 248 25.51 -29.42 2.44
N GLY A 249 25.99 -28.18 2.31
CA GLY A 249 27.41 -27.89 2.14
C GLY A 249 28.15 -28.14 3.45
N THR A 250 29.10 -29.07 3.42
CA THR A 250 30.14 -29.21 4.44
C THR A 250 31.09 -28.02 4.32
N TYR A 251 31.01 -27.08 5.27
CA TYR A 251 31.95 -25.97 5.37
C TYR A 251 33.29 -26.47 5.96
N GLN A 252 34.30 -26.59 5.11
CA GLN A 252 35.68 -26.93 5.50
C GLN A 252 36.48 -25.63 5.68
N SER A 253 36.89 -25.31 6.91
CA SER A 253 37.67 -24.13 7.27
C SER A 253 38.82 -24.45 8.23
N GLY A 254 40.03 -24.57 7.70
CA GLY A 254 41.29 -24.24 8.39
C GLY A 254 41.90 -25.26 9.38
N PRO A 255 43.18 -25.09 9.76
CA PRO A 255 43.98 -26.12 10.45
C PRO A 255 43.59 -26.43 11.91
N ASN A 256 42.66 -25.67 12.51
CA ASN A 256 42.22 -25.83 13.89
C ASN A 256 40.70 -26.02 13.98
N GLN A 257 40.13 -26.79 13.06
CA GLN A 257 38.68 -26.96 12.96
C GLN A 257 38.20 -28.19 13.72
N TYR A 258 37.39 -27.96 14.75
CA TYR A 258 36.61 -29.02 15.40
C TYR A 258 35.48 -29.43 14.44
N THR A 259 35.45 -30.70 14.05
CA THR A 259 34.32 -31.26 13.30
C THR A 259 33.16 -31.48 14.25
N VAL A 260 32.14 -30.65 14.13
CA VAL A 260 30.94 -30.77 14.96
C VAL A 260 29.94 -31.63 14.19
N ASN A 261 29.83 -32.90 14.57
CA ASN A 261 28.84 -33.80 14.01
C ASN A 261 27.48 -33.55 14.71
N GLN A 262 26.56 -32.92 14.00
CA GLN A 262 25.30 -32.43 14.54
C GLN A 262 24.20 -33.46 14.24
N ALA A 263 23.63 -34.10 15.26
CA ALA A 263 22.52 -35.03 15.08
C ALA A 263 21.27 -34.28 14.59
N PRO A 264 20.50 -34.83 13.64
CA PRO A 264 19.25 -34.20 13.18
C PRO A 264 18.31 -33.92 14.35
N GLY A 265 17.89 -32.66 14.52
CA GLY A 265 16.98 -32.24 15.59
C GLY A 265 17.66 -31.66 16.85
N HIS A 266 18.97 -31.38 16.83
CA HIS A 266 19.67 -30.73 17.94
C HIS A 266 20.29 -29.39 17.54
N ALA A 267 20.16 -28.40 18.41
CA ALA A 267 20.85 -27.12 18.28
C ALA A 267 22.17 -27.16 19.06
N ILE A 268 23.24 -26.66 18.45
CA ILE A 268 24.55 -26.57 19.09
C ILE A 268 24.79 -25.11 19.46
N VAL A 269 25.01 -24.89 20.75
CA VAL A 269 25.42 -23.59 21.27
C VAL A 269 26.89 -23.68 21.65
N ILE A 270 27.71 -22.86 21.00
CA ILE A 270 29.13 -22.72 21.30
C ILE A 270 29.28 -21.44 22.12
N SER A 271 29.54 -21.57 23.43
CA SER A 271 29.84 -20.41 24.27
C SER A 271 31.35 -20.21 24.33
N GLY A 272 31.82 -19.06 23.86
CA GLY A 272 33.21 -18.64 24.07
C GLY A 272 33.45 -18.43 25.56
N ASN A 273 34.33 -19.23 26.16
CA ASN A 273 34.79 -18.97 27.52
C ASN A 273 35.64 -17.69 27.48
N GLY A 274 35.32 -16.69 28.30
CA GLY A 274 35.87 -15.32 28.22
C GLY A 274 37.37 -15.16 28.50
N SER A 275 38.13 -16.25 28.46
CA SER A 275 39.58 -16.28 28.65
C SER A 275 40.25 -16.48 27.29
N ALA A 276 41.08 -15.52 26.87
CA ALA A 276 41.85 -15.61 25.63
C ALA A 276 42.73 -16.88 25.64
N GLY A 277 42.31 -17.91 24.89
CA GLY A 277 42.99 -19.19 24.77
C GLY A 277 42.29 -20.40 25.41
N GLY A 278 41.12 -20.23 26.03
CA GLY A 278 40.33 -21.36 26.57
C GLY A 278 39.63 -22.17 25.47
N MET A 279 39.58 -23.49 25.63
CA MET A 279 38.73 -24.35 24.79
C MET A 279 37.25 -23.91 24.89
N PRO A 280 36.54 -23.76 23.77
CA PRO A 280 35.12 -23.40 23.78
C PRO A 280 34.28 -24.52 24.40
N ASN A 281 33.27 -24.16 25.20
CA ASN A 281 32.33 -25.13 25.73
C ASN A 281 31.23 -25.36 24.69
N ILE A 282 31.06 -26.63 24.28
CA ILE A 282 30.07 -27.07 23.30
C ILE A 282 28.97 -27.81 24.06
N THR A 283 27.77 -27.22 24.14
CA THR A 283 26.61 -27.88 24.75
C THR A 283 25.55 -28.13 23.68
N GLN A 284 25.06 -29.37 23.61
CA GLN A 284 23.90 -29.72 22.78
C GLN A 284 22.63 -29.51 23.58
N GLN A 285 21.72 -28.67 23.08
CA GLN A 285 20.39 -28.52 23.66
C GLN A 285 19.39 -29.32 22.82
N PRO A 286 18.60 -30.23 23.43
CA PRO A 286 17.52 -30.91 22.74
C PRO A 286 16.54 -29.88 22.16
N GLY A 287 16.37 -29.91 20.84
CA GLY A 287 15.36 -29.09 20.18
C GLY A 287 13.98 -29.56 20.63
N MET A 288 13.25 -28.73 21.37
CA MET A 288 11.84 -28.99 21.63
C MET A 288 11.08 -28.85 20.31
N MET A 289 10.82 -29.97 19.64
CA MET A 289 9.87 -30.02 18.54
C MET A 289 8.49 -29.69 19.12
N ARG A 290 7.98 -28.49 18.80
CA ARG A 290 6.59 -28.14 19.06
C ARG A 290 5.73 -29.00 18.14
N ALA A 291 4.88 -29.84 18.73
CA ALA A 291 3.80 -30.54 18.04
C ALA A 291 2.74 -29.55 17.56
#